data_AF-A0A160P0G6-F1
#
_entry.id   AF-A0A160P0G6-F1
#
_cell.length_a   1.000
_cell.length_b   1.000
_cell.length_c   1.000
_cell.angle_alpha   90.00
_cell.angle_beta   90.00
_cell.angle_gamma   90.00
#
_symmetry.space_group_name_H-M   'P 1'
#
loop_
_entity.id
_entity.type
_entity.pdbx_description
1 polymer ?
#
loop_
_entity_poly.entity_id
_entity_poly.type
_entity_poly.pdbx_seq_one_letter_code
_entity_poly.pdbx_strand_id
1 'polypeptide(L)'
;MASAEITQWVAQAGPAMTAAVGAYGAAVLTRAESAAADATVGLGQRILQAVWRRRDEAGQAELERVVDEAADENDEEFSRVTLGRLLRRALEDDPELRRDLAALLPAPTTTTVHVTASGDRSVAAQHISGTVITGDGHTLPPRR
;
A
#
# COMPACT_ATOMS: atom_id res chain seq x y z
N MET A 1 7.65 -19.67 -2.56
CA MET A 1 6.52 -19.38 -1.66
C MET A 1 6.64 -17.99 -1.03
N ALA A 2 7.73 -17.67 -0.32
CA ALA A 2 7.92 -16.36 0.33
C ALA A 2 7.75 -15.13 -0.60
N SER A 3 8.18 -15.19 -1.87
CA SER A 3 8.09 -14.03 -2.78
C SER A 3 6.64 -13.64 -3.16
N ALA A 4 5.74 -14.62 -3.31
CA ALA A 4 4.33 -14.37 -3.61
C ALA A 4 3.62 -13.76 -2.38
N GLU A 5 3.94 -14.26 -1.19
CA GLU A 5 3.44 -13.76 0.09
C GLU A 5 3.92 -12.32 0.37
N ILE A 6 5.21 -12.02 0.13
CA ILE A 6 5.75 -10.66 0.24
C ILE A 6 5.04 -9.71 -0.74
N THR A 7 4.82 -10.13 -1.98
CA THR A 7 4.09 -9.32 -2.97
C THR A 7 2.67 -8.98 -2.50
N GLN A 8 1.99 -9.97 -1.92
CA GLN A 8 0.65 -9.81 -1.37
C GLN A 8 0.64 -8.85 -0.17
N TRP A 9 1.56 -9.02 0.78
CA TRP A 9 1.64 -8.13 1.95
C TRP A 9 1.98 -6.69 1.57
N VAL A 10 2.86 -6.49 0.58
CA VAL A 10 3.17 -5.16 0.05
C VAL A 10 1.92 -4.52 -0.56
N ALA A 11 1.13 -5.28 -1.32
CA ALA A 11 -0.12 -4.79 -1.89
C ALA A 11 -1.17 -4.44 -0.80
N GLN A 12 -1.26 -5.23 0.26
CA GLN A 12 -2.18 -4.98 1.38
C GLN A 12 -1.75 -3.79 2.25
N ALA A 13 -0.44 -3.62 2.48
CA ALA A 13 0.11 -2.57 3.32
C ALA A 13 0.14 -1.19 2.64
N GLY A 14 0.25 -1.15 1.31
CA GLY A 14 0.43 0.07 0.53
C GLY A 14 -0.53 1.21 0.90
N PRO A 15 -1.87 1.03 0.81
CA PRO A 15 -2.82 2.10 1.13
C PRO A 15 -2.69 2.63 2.57
N ALA A 16 -2.44 1.75 3.54
CA ALA A 16 -2.26 2.14 4.93
C ALA A 16 -0.99 2.96 5.14
N MET A 17 0.13 2.53 4.55
CA MET A 17 1.40 3.26 4.62
C MET A 17 1.28 4.64 3.97
N THR A 18 0.70 4.73 2.76
CA THR A 18 0.52 6.01 2.07
C THR A 18 -0.39 6.95 2.88
N ALA A 19 -1.48 6.44 3.46
CA ALA A 19 -2.35 7.25 4.34
C ALA A 19 -1.61 7.76 5.58
N ALA A 20 -0.75 6.94 6.19
CA ALA A 20 0.03 7.33 7.36
C ALA A 20 1.11 8.38 7.04
N VAL A 21 1.79 8.24 5.90
CA VAL A 21 2.76 9.23 5.40
C VAL A 21 2.05 10.53 5.04
N GLY A 22 0.91 10.49 4.33
CA GLY A 22 0.14 11.70 4.02
C GLY A 22 -0.39 12.44 5.26
N ALA A 23 -0.71 11.70 6.34
CA ALA A 23 -1.21 12.30 7.58
C ALA A 23 -0.09 12.89 8.46
N TYR A 24 1.11 12.30 8.47
CA TYR A 24 2.14 12.62 9.45
C TYR A 24 3.51 12.97 8.86
N GLY A 25 3.76 12.80 7.56
CA GLY A 25 5.09 12.90 6.94
C GLY A 25 6.10 11.95 7.60
N ALA A 26 7.39 12.33 7.65
CA ALA A 26 8.41 11.57 8.37
C ALA A 26 8.12 11.38 9.86
N ALA A 27 7.30 12.24 10.48
CA ALA A 27 6.95 12.06 11.89
C ALA A 27 6.25 10.71 12.16
N VAL A 28 5.69 10.04 11.14
CA VAL A 28 5.10 8.70 11.26
C VAL A 28 6.06 7.67 11.91
N LEU A 29 7.37 7.84 11.71
CA LEU A 29 8.40 6.89 12.13
C LEU A 29 8.69 6.93 13.63
N THR A 30 8.49 8.07 14.29
CA THR A 30 8.84 8.28 15.70
C THR A 30 7.66 8.71 16.58
N ARG A 31 6.58 9.20 15.96
CA ARG A 31 5.38 9.65 16.67
C ARG A 31 4.72 8.51 17.41
N ALA A 32 4.26 8.77 18.63
CA ALA A 32 3.42 7.81 19.37
C ALA A 32 2.10 7.56 18.61
N GLU A 33 1.59 6.34 18.68
CA GLU A 33 0.30 5.98 18.08
C GLU A 33 -0.81 6.87 18.69
N SER A 34 -1.56 7.56 17.83
CA SER A 34 -2.67 8.41 18.26
C SER A 34 -3.94 7.59 18.31
N ALA A 35 -4.57 7.49 19.49
CA ALA A 35 -5.85 6.80 19.66
C ALA A 35 -7.01 7.42 18.85
N ALA A 36 -6.84 8.64 18.33
CA ALA A 36 -7.81 9.34 17.49
C ALA A 36 -7.56 9.17 15.97
N ALA A 37 -6.50 8.47 15.58
CA ALA A 37 -6.20 8.25 14.17
C ALA A 37 -7.22 7.31 13.52
N ASP A 38 -7.51 7.53 12.24
CA ASP A 38 -8.21 6.54 11.42
C ASP A 38 -7.48 5.18 11.51
N ALA A 39 -8.24 4.09 11.57
CA ALA A 39 -7.67 2.74 11.73
C ALA A 39 -6.65 2.40 10.63
N THR A 40 -6.82 2.95 9.43
CA THR A 40 -5.91 2.79 8.28
C THR A 40 -4.59 3.53 8.50
N VAL A 41 -4.67 4.77 8.99
CA VAL A 41 -3.51 5.59 9.35
C VAL A 41 -2.73 4.94 10.50
N GLY A 42 -3.43 4.46 11.53
CA GLY A 42 -2.80 3.75 12.65
C GLY A 42 -2.11 2.45 12.23
N LEU A 43 -2.71 1.68 11.31
CA LEU A 43 -2.08 0.50 10.73
C LEU A 43 -0.80 0.85 9.95
N GLY A 44 -0.84 1.86 9.09
CA GLY A 44 0.32 2.31 8.32
C GLY A 44 1.47 2.77 9.22
N GLN A 45 1.13 3.51 10.29
CA GLN A 45 2.08 3.94 11.30
C GLN A 45 2.76 2.75 11.98
N ARG A 46 1.99 1.74 12.44
CA ARG A 46 2.55 0.53 13.06
C ARG A 46 3.46 -0.25 12.13
N ILE A 47 3.11 -0.36 10.84
CA ILE A 47 3.93 -1.01 9.82
C ILE A 47 5.27 -0.28 9.65
N LEU A 48 5.23 1.04 9.43
CA LEU A 48 6.45 1.84 9.23
C LEU A 48 7.35 1.84 10.46
N GLN A 49 6.77 1.86 11.66
CA GLN A 49 7.52 1.75 12.92
C GLN A 49 8.14 0.36 13.13
N ALA A 50 7.47 -0.71 12.68
CA ALA A 50 8.06 -2.05 12.72
C ALA A 50 9.30 -2.10 11.81
N VAL A 51 9.25 -1.52 10.62
CA VAL A 51 10.41 -1.41 9.72
C VAL A 51 11.51 -0.55 10.37
N TRP A 52 11.17 0.61 10.94
CA TRP A 52 12.10 1.53 11.57
C TRP A 52 12.91 0.89 12.70
N ARG A 53 12.24 0.14 13.59
CA ARG A 53 12.87 -0.51 14.76
C ARG A 53 13.84 -1.63 14.40
N ARG A 54 13.78 -2.18 13.19
CA ARG A 54 14.67 -3.25 12.71
C ARG A 54 15.93 -2.71 12.03
N ARG A 55 15.99 -1.41 11.75
CA ARG A 55 17.12 -0.76 11.05
C ARG A 55 18.12 -0.18 12.06
N ASP A 56 19.38 -0.17 11.66
CA ASP A 56 20.45 0.57 12.31
C ASP A 56 20.38 2.07 11.95
N GLU A 57 21.25 2.90 12.51
CA GLU A 57 21.24 4.36 12.31
C GLU A 57 21.29 4.76 10.83
N ALA A 58 22.11 4.07 10.04
CA ALA A 58 22.23 4.33 8.60
C ALA A 58 20.94 3.94 7.85
N GLY A 59 20.35 2.80 8.17
CA GLY A 59 19.07 2.38 7.60
C GLY A 59 17.89 3.23 8.03
N GLN A 60 17.91 3.79 9.24
CA GLN A 60 16.91 4.74 9.74
C GLN A 60 16.99 6.06 8.97
N ALA A 61 18.18 6.62 8.78
CA ALA A 61 18.35 7.84 7.99
C ALA A 61 17.90 7.67 6.53
N GLU A 62 18.11 6.49 5.93
CA GLU A 62 17.60 6.19 4.60
C GLU A 62 16.07 6.08 4.57
N LEU A 63 15.48 5.40 5.55
CA LEU A 63 14.03 5.28 5.66
C LEU A 63 13.36 6.65 5.85
N GLU A 64 13.93 7.52 6.67
CA GLU A 64 13.44 8.88 6.88
C GLU A 64 13.42 9.66 5.56
N ARG A 65 14.52 9.65 4.80
CA ARG A 65 14.59 10.32 3.48
C ARG A 65 13.54 9.81 2.51
N VAL A 66 13.35 8.49 2.43
CA VAL A 66 12.37 7.89 1.51
C VAL A 66 10.94 8.25 1.92
N VAL A 67 10.66 8.31 3.22
CA VAL A 67 9.34 8.71 3.71
C VAL A 67 9.08 10.20 3.49
N ASP A 68 10.10 11.05 3.68
CA ASP A 68 10.02 12.47 3.36
C ASP A 68 9.78 12.70 1.86
N GLU A 69 10.53 12.01 0.99
CA GLU A 69 10.34 12.09 -0.47
C GLU A 69 8.92 11.67 -0.86
N ALA A 70 8.40 10.58 -0.29
CA ALA A 70 7.03 10.14 -0.53
C ALA A 70 5.99 11.15 0.00
N ALA A 71 6.28 11.86 1.10
CA ALA A 71 5.38 12.89 1.62
C ALA A 71 5.37 14.15 0.73
N ASP A 72 6.52 14.54 0.20
CA ASP A 72 6.71 15.78 -0.56
C ASP A 72 6.18 15.70 -2.00
N GLU A 73 6.28 14.54 -2.66
CA GLU A 73 5.87 14.40 -4.07
C GLU A 73 4.37 14.67 -4.29
N ASN A 74 3.54 14.57 -3.24
CA ASN A 74 2.08 14.73 -3.27
C ASN A 74 1.40 13.89 -4.39
N ASP A 75 2.08 12.83 -4.82
CA ASP A 75 1.65 11.85 -5.80
C ASP A 75 1.45 10.52 -5.07
N GLU A 76 0.19 10.09 -5.02
CA GLU A 76 -0.21 8.87 -4.31
C GLU A 76 0.35 7.60 -4.98
N GLU A 77 0.47 7.60 -6.32
CA GLU A 77 1.03 6.46 -7.06
C GLU A 77 2.53 6.34 -6.81
N PHE A 78 3.26 7.45 -6.89
CA PHE A 78 4.68 7.51 -6.55
C PHE A 78 4.91 7.05 -5.11
N SER A 79 4.18 7.62 -4.16
CA SER A 79 4.27 7.25 -2.74
C SER A 79 4.05 5.75 -2.53
N ARG A 80 3.01 5.21 -3.15
CA ARG A 80 2.67 3.78 -3.04
C ARG A 80 3.77 2.88 -3.62
N VAL A 81 4.33 3.23 -4.78
CA VAL A 81 5.40 2.46 -5.42
C VAL A 81 6.68 2.52 -4.59
N THR A 82 7.06 3.70 -4.11
CA THR A 82 8.26 3.95 -3.31
C THR A 82 8.21 3.22 -1.97
N LEU A 83 7.13 3.41 -1.21
CA LEU A 83 6.93 2.73 0.08
C LEU A 83 6.79 1.21 -0.10
N GLY A 84 6.12 0.76 -1.17
CA GLY A 84 5.98 -0.66 -1.48
C GLY A 84 7.32 -1.33 -1.79
N ARG A 85 8.20 -0.66 -2.54
CA ARG A 85 9.57 -1.14 -2.82
C ARG A 85 10.41 -1.22 -1.55
N LEU A 86 10.30 -0.21 -0.68
CA LEU A 86 11.01 -0.18 0.59
C LEU A 86 10.58 -1.35 1.49
N LEU A 87 9.27 -1.55 1.65
CA LEU A 87 8.72 -2.62 2.47
C LEU A 87 9.11 -3.99 1.92
N ARG A 88 9.05 -4.18 0.60
CA ARG A 88 9.48 -5.43 -0.05
C ARG A 88 10.92 -5.78 0.33
N ARG A 89 11.85 -4.83 0.19
CA ARG A 89 13.26 -5.03 0.54
C ARG A 89 13.43 -5.36 2.01
N ALA A 90 12.73 -4.66 2.90
CA ALA A 90 12.76 -4.94 4.33
C ALA A 90 12.30 -6.37 4.67
N LEU A 91 11.24 -6.84 4.02
CA LEU A 91 10.71 -8.20 4.24
C LEU A 91 11.61 -9.29 3.65
N GLU A 92 12.29 -9.01 2.54
CA GLU A 92 13.28 -9.91 1.95
C GLU A 92 14.50 -10.07 2.88
N ASP A 93 14.96 -8.97 3.48
CA ASP A 93 16.13 -8.92 4.38
C ASP A 93 15.83 -9.51 5.77
N ASP A 94 14.62 -9.34 6.31
CA ASP A 94 14.29 -9.69 7.70
C ASP A 94 13.12 -10.70 7.82
N PRO A 95 13.39 -11.97 8.20
CA PRO A 95 12.35 -12.97 8.45
C PRO A 95 11.50 -12.74 9.70
N GLU A 96 11.98 -11.99 10.68
CA GLU A 96 11.17 -11.65 11.86
C GLU A 96 10.20 -10.52 11.55
N LEU A 97 10.61 -9.53 10.75
CA LEU A 97 9.70 -8.50 10.24
C LEU A 97 8.52 -9.11 9.50
N ARG A 98 8.73 -10.21 8.76
CA ARG A 98 7.64 -10.97 8.12
C ARG A 98 6.63 -11.52 9.12
N ARG A 99 7.09 -12.01 10.28
CA ARG A 99 6.19 -12.49 11.35
C ARG A 99 5.42 -11.34 11.99
N ASP A 100 6.11 -10.23 12.25
CA ASP A 100 5.50 -9.03 12.82
C ASP A 100 4.42 -8.49 11.87
N LEU A 101 4.71 -8.41 10.57
CA LEU A 101 3.73 -7.97 9.57
C LEU A 101 2.55 -8.92 9.45
N ALA A 102 2.78 -10.23 9.48
CA ALA A 102 1.71 -11.22 9.43
C ALA A 102 0.75 -11.13 10.62
N ALA A 103 1.22 -10.68 11.78
CA ALA A 103 0.39 -10.43 12.96
C ALA A 103 -0.36 -9.08 12.91
N LEU A 104 0.20 -8.08 12.20
CA LEU A 104 -0.38 -6.75 12.07
C LEU A 104 -1.41 -6.66 10.94
N LEU A 105 -1.14 -7.31 9.81
CA LEU A 105 -2.03 -7.29 8.67
C LEU A 105 -3.26 -8.16 8.96
N PRO A 106 -4.47 -7.69 8.60
CA PRO A 106 -5.63 -8.56 8.66
C PRO A 106 -5.32 -9.81 7.83
N ALA A 107 -5.64 -10.98 8.41
CA ALA A 107 -5.50 -12.25 7.72
C ALA A 107 -6.08 -12.08 6.32
N PRO A 108 -5.36 -12.46 5.26
CA PRO A 108 -5.82 -12.24 3.92
C PRO A 108 -7.19 -12.90 3.83
N THR A 109 -8.22 -12.06 3.69
CA THR A 109 -9.56 -12.57 3.46
C THR A 109 -9.42 -13.31 2.15
N THR A 110 -9.43 -14.63 2.21
CA THR A 110 -9.57 -15.53 1.06
C THR A 110 -10.97 -15.40 0.48
N THR A 111 -11.47 -14.16 0.37
CA THR A 111 -12.56 -13.79 -0.50
C THR A 111 -12.01 -13.94 -1.90
N THR A 112 -12.01 -15.18 -2.39
CA THR A 112 -11.97 -15.46 -3.82
C THR A 112 -13.10 -14.64 -4.43
N VAL A 113 -12.75 -13.53 -5.06
CA VAL A 113 -13.74 -12.68 -5.71
C VAL A 113 -14.15 -13.39 -7.00
N HIS A 114 -15.17 -14.22 -6.91
CA HIS A 114 -15.82 -14.82 -8.07
C HIS A 114 -16.64 -13.74 -8.78
N VAL A 115 -16.12 -13.21 -9.87
CA VAL A 115 -16.86 -12.32 -10.75
C VAL A 115 -17.27 -13.10 -11.99
N THR A 116 -18.56 -13.40 -12.11
CA THR A 116 -19.12 -14.06 -13.30
C THR A 116 -20.00 -13.07 -14.04
N ALA A 117 -19.73 -12.91 -15.34
CA ALA A 117 -20.55 -12.18 -16.28
C ALA A 117 -20.99 -13.13 -17.39
N SER A 118 -22.25 -13.10 -17.77
CA SER A 118 -22.80 -13.93 -18.85
C SER A 118 -23.88 -13.17 -19.61
N GLY A 119 -23.85 -13.26 -20.94
CA GLY A 119 -24.72 -12.52 -21.85
C GLY A 119 -23.95 -11.48 -22.69
N ASP A 120 -24.54 -11.08 -23.82
CA ASP A 120 -23.98 -10.05 -24.68
C ASP A 120 -23.76 -8.74 -23.93
N ARG A 121 -22.60 -8.11 -24.15
CA ARG A 121 -22.20 -6.82 -23.53
C ARG A 121 -21.96 -6.85 -22.02
N SER A 122 -21.70 -8.02 -21.44
CA SER A 122 -21.46 -8.15 -19.99
C SER A 122 -20.01 -7.83 -19.60
N VAL A 123 -19.84 -7.10 -18.49
CA VAL A 123 -18.53 -6.80 -17.88
C VAL A 123 -18.52 -7.24 -16.43
N ALA A 124 -17.48 -7.98 -16.08
CA ALA A 124 -17.15 -8.41 -14.74
C ALA A 124 -15.77 -7.85 -14.39
N ALA A 125 -15.69 -7.00 -13.36
CA ALA A 125 -14.41 -6.47 -12.89
C ALA A 125 -14.42 -6.28 -11.37
N GLN A 126 -13.27 -6.53 -10.75
CA GLN A 126 -13.05 -6.24 -9.33
C GLN A 126 -12.75 -4.75 -9.09
N HIS A 127 -12.05 -4.10 -10.02
CA HIS A 127 -11.79 -2.67 -9.99
C HIS A 127 -11.74 -2.10 -11.41
N ILE A 128 -12.35 -0.95 -11.62
CA ILE A 128 -12.34 -0.19 -12.87
C ILE A 128 -11.99 1.25 -12.52
N SER A 129 -10.88 1.76 -13.04
CA SER A 129 -10.41 3.14 -12.86
C SER A 129 -10.66 4.04 -14.07
N GLY A 130 -11.48 3.59 -15.04
CA GLY A 130 -11.75 4.31 -16.28
C GLY A 130 -13.08 3.93 -16.92
N THR A 131 -13.36 4.47 -18.10
CA THR A 131 -14.64 4.22 -18.79
C THR A 131 -14.67 2.83 -19.41
N VAL A 132 -15.73 2.08 -19.14
CA VAL A 132 -16.00 0.79 -19.79
C VAL A 132 -17.24 0.93 -20.67
N ILE A 133 -17.09 0.53 -21.94
CA ILE A 133 -18.09 0.74 -22.99
C ILE A 133 -18.30 -0.59 -23.70
N THR A 134 -19.50 -1.12 -23.60
CA THR A 134 -19.86 -2.45 -24.12
C THR A 134 -20.83 -2.40 -25.30
N GLY A 135 -21.26 -1.20 -25.69
CA GLY A 135 -22.16 -0.95 -26.83
C GLY A 135 -21.47 -0.28 -28.02
N ASP A 136 -22.17 -0.23 -29.15
CA ASP A 136 -21.68 0.34 -30.41
C ASP A 136 -21.98 1.84 -30.52
N GLY A 137 -21.15 2.58 -31.27
CA GLY A 137 -21.40 3.99 -31.60
C GLY A 137 -20.84 5.03 -30.61
N HIS A 138 -19.92 4.66 -29.73
CA HIS A 138 -19.32 5.63 -28.81
C HIS A 138 -18.27 6.52 -29.48
N THR A 139 -18.47 7.83 -29.40
CA THR A 139 -17.47 8.85 -29.71
C THR A 139 -16.91 9.43 -28.41
N LEU A 140 -15.60 9.30 -28.19
CA LEU A 140 -14.94 10.01 -27.10
C LEU A 140 -15.03 11.52 -27.39
N PRO A 141 -15.28 12.38 -26.39
CA PRO A 141 -15.18 13.82 -26.58
C PRO A 141 -13.74 14.17 -27.01
N PRO A 142 -13.55 15.16 -27.90
CA PRO A 142 -12.21 15.58 -28.29
C PRO A 142 -11.45 16.04 -27.04
N ARG A 143 -10.27 15.46 -26.82
CA ARG A 143 -9.35 15.93 -25.79
C ARG A 143 -8.98 17.38 -26.13
N ARG A 144 -9.26 18.31 -25.22
CA ARG A 144 -8.80 19.70 -25.33
C ARG A 144 -7.30 19.77 -25.13
#